data_AF-A0A6A6CIL3-F1
#
_entry.id   AF-A0A6A6CIL3-F1
#
_cell.length_a   1.000
_cell.length_b   1.000
_cell.length_c   1.000
_cell.angle_alpha   90.00
_cell.angle_beta   90.00
_cell.angle_gamma   90.00
#
_symmetry.space_group_name_H-M   'P 1'
#
loop_
_entity.id
_entity.type
_entity.pdbx_description
1 polymer ?
#
loop_
_entity_poly.entity_id
_entity_poly.type
_entity_poly.pdbx_seq_one_letter_code
_entity_poly.pdbx_strand_id
1 'polypeptide(L)'
;MPLRTKVSKAREQDVDDAMEKAAKSLDKYYKALGDFRDLSDKIEKCEDDMEHFYKQLHRRQYSTTQEKIRLEDKYNLARRHSEHFQEQYDRAHGRVDSAKATLDRHRKEYTELDAMFEDQEDKRMAAAFKKLDEEERERRQWFEAKQRRRRPSHSRKAGPSSDQAPRPEYSRHSSRKHDQQPRQPPQGQQHPPRSQDQPTRPAPPNRMPTELTITSWRRYVDDCFKDYSSIKEFPHPPIMGRHDDPASWEKDLKALFRQLGEIDLKKESYRWHPDKFSPCEEGKKEKFQVYAREVFVVLNAMAKEK
;
A
#
# COMPACT_ATOMS: atom_id res chain seq x y z
N MET A 1 116.33 -56.43 -29.95
CA MET A 1 115.38 -56.37 -28.82
C MET A 1 114.44 -55.15 -28.95
N PRO A 2 113.33 -55.19 -29.72
CA PRO A 2 112.38 -54.05 -29.83
C PRO A 2 110.95 -54.37 -29.35
N LEU A 3 110.76 -55.38 -28.48
CA LEU A 3 109.42 -55.89 -28.14
C LEU A 3 108.78 -55.23 -26.91
N ARG A 4 109.54 -54.53 -26.06
CA ARG A 4 109.04 -54.02 -24.76
C ARG A 4 108.29 -52.68 -24.85
N THR A 5 108.58 -51.85 -25.85
CA THR A 5 107.92 -50.54 -26.06
C THR A 5 106.57 -50.65 -26.76
N LYS A 6 106.32 -51.72 -27.52
CA LYS A 6 105.04 -51.92 -28.23
C LYS A 6 103.88 -52.31 -27.29
N VAL A 7 104.17 -53.04 -26.20
CA VAL A 7 103.17 -53.44 -25.20
C VAL A 7 102.71 -52.26 -24.33
N SER A 8 103.60 -51.28 -24.09
CA SER A 8 103.25 -50.06 -23.31
C SER A 8 102.27 -49.16 -24.05
N LYS A 9 102.48 -48.94 -25.36
CA LYS A 9 101.58 -48.10 -26.18
C LYS A 9 100.19 -48.71 -26.35
N ALA A 10 100.10 -50.03 -26.50
CA ALA A 10 98.81 -50.72 -26.62
C ALA A 10 97.97 -50.56 -25.33
N ARG A 11 98.61 -50.69 -24.15
CA ARG A 11 97.95 -50.47 -22.86
C ARG A 11 97.50 -49.03 -22.63
N GLU A 12 98.29 -48.07 -23.09
CA GLU A 12 97.98 -46.64 -22.97
C GLU A 12 96.75 -46.28 -23.83
N GLN A 13 96.70 -46.80 -25.07
CA GLN A 13 95.56 -46.68 -25.96
C GLN A 13 94.27 -47.29 -25.37
N ASP A 14 94.36 -48.50 -24.78
CA ASP A 14 93.21 -49.16 -24.15
C ASP A 14 92.65 -48.36 -22.95
N VAL A 15 93.53 -47.68 -22.20
CA VAL A 15 93.14 -46.82 -21.07
C VAL A 15 92.46 -45.55 -21.57
N ASP A 16 93.00 -44.90 -22.60
CA ASP A 16 92.40 -43.70 -23.20
C ASP A 16 91.01 -44.01 -23.80
N ASP A 17 90.87 -45.13 -24.51
CA ASP A 17 89.58 -45.59 -25.06
C ASP A 17 88.57 -45.89 -23.94
N ALA A 18 89.02 -46.49 -22.83
CA ALA A 18 88.19 -46.75 -21.65
C ALA A 18 87.75 -45.45 -20.96
N MET A 19 88.65 -44.48 -20.82
CA MET A 19 88.33 -43.16 -20.25
C MET A 19 87.38 -42.37 -21.15
N GLU A 20 87.57 -42.40 -22.46
CA GLU A 20 86.66 -41.74 -23.40
C GLU A 20 85.26 -42.38 -23.36
N LYS A 21 85.19 -43.72 -23.27
CA LYS A 21 83.90 -44.43 -23.11
C LYS A 21 83.23 -44.10 -21.78
N ALA A 22 84.00 -44.00 -20.69
CA ALA A 22 83.48 -43.60 -19.39
C ALA A 22 82.98 -42.14 -19.40
N ALA A 23 83.70 -41.22 -20.04
CA ALA A 23 83.30 -39.83 -20.20
C ALA A 23 82.01 -39.69 -21.01
N LYS A 24 81.88 -40.40 -22.14
CA LYS A 24 80.64 -40.45 -22.93
C LYS A 24 79.47 -41.06 -22.16
N SER A 25 79.73 -42.03 -21.28
CA SER A 25 78.71 -42.62 -20.40
C SER A 25 78.24 -41.61 -19.36
N LEU A 26 79.18 -40.92 -18.69
CA LEU A 26 78.89 -39.85 -17.73
C LEU A 26 78.09 -38.70 -18.35
N ASP A 27 78.45 -38.26 -19.55
CA ASP A 27 77.72 -37.21 -20.27
C ASP A 27 76.26 -37.62 -20.56
N LYS A 28 76.03 -38.88 -20.96
CA LYS A 28 74.67 -39.43 -21.10
C LYS A 28 73.90 -39.43 -19.78
N TYR A 29 74.55 -39.78 -18.66
CA TYR A 29 73.92 -39.74 -17.35
C TYR A 29 73.59 -38.31 -16.90
N TYR A 30 74.49 -37.35 -17.10
CA TYR A 30 74.22 -35.95 -16.79
C TYR A 30 73.07 -35.39 -17.63
N LYS A 31 73.01 -35.75 -18.92
CA LYS A 31 71.88 -35.38 -19.78
C LYS A 31 70.57 -35.98 -19.27
N ALA A 32 70.56 -37.27 -18.94
CA ALA A 32 69.37 -37.92 -18.39
C ALA A 32 68.93 -37.29 -17.05
N LEU A 33 69.87 -36.94 -16.17
CA LEU A 33 69.58 -36.23 -14.92
C LEU A 33 69.01 -34.82 -15.17
N GLY A 34 69.49 -34.13 -16.22
CA GLY A 34 68.89 -32.88 -16.70
C GLY A 34 67.44 -33.07 -17.15
N ASP A 35 67.18 -34.08 -17.99
CA ASP A 35 65.83 -34.41 -18.46
C ASP A 35 64.89 -34.78 -17.30
N PHE A 36 65.40 -35.49 -16.27
CA PHE A 36 64.63 -35.81 -15.06
C PHE A 36 64.32 -34.57 -14.23
N ARG A 37 65.27 -33.62 -14.11
CA ARG A 37 65.03 -32.36 -13.42
C ARG A 37 63.98 -31.53 -14.14
N ASP A 38 64.09 -31.40 -15.46
CA ASP A 38 63.08 -30.71 -16.28
C ASP A 38 61.70 -31.36 -16.15
N LEU A 39 61.63 -32.69 -16.03
CA LEU A 39 60.37 -33.39 -15.79
C LEU A 39 59.83 -33.13 -14.38
N SER A 40 60.71 -33.11 -13.37
CA SER A 40 60.34 -32.77 -11.99
C SER A 40 59.76 -31.35 -11.90
N ASP A 41 60.42 -30.36 -12.51
CA ASP A 41 59.97 -28.97 -12.53
C ASP A 41 58.61 -28.83 -13.26
N LYS A 42 58.37 -29.64 -14.31
CA LYS A 42 57.07 -29.70 -15.00
C LYS A 42 55.97 -30.32 -14.13
N ILE A 43 56.31 -31.33 -13.33
CA ILE A 43 55.36 -31.96 -12.39
C ILE A 43 54.98 -30.97 -11.30
N GLU A 44 55.95 -30.32 -10.67
CA GLU A 44 55.72 -29.30 -9.63
C GLU A 44 54.83 -28.17 -10.15
N LYS A 45 55.12 -27.65 -11.36
CA LYS A 45 54.25 -26.65 -12.00
C LYS A 45 52.83 -27.16 -12.27
N CYS A 46 52.68 -28.42 -12.67
CA CYS A 46 51.36 -29.02 -12.90
C CYS A 46 50.57 -29.14 -11.58
N GLU A 47 51.24 -29.49 -10.49
CA GLU A 47 50.65 -29.55 -9.15
C GLU A 47 50.19 -28.16 -8.68
N ASP A 48 51.01 -27.13 -8.86
CA ASP A 48 50.65 -25.73 -8.57
C ASP A 48 49.45 -25.26 -9.39
N ASP A 49 49.43 -25.56 -10.69
CA ASP A 49 48.31 -25.21 -11.58
C ASP A 49 47.01 -25.91 -11.17
N MET A 50 47.09 -27.19 -10.75
CA MET A 50 45.93 -27.91 -10.21
C MET A 50 45.46 -27.34 -8.88
N GLU A 51 46.37 -27.04 -7.94
CA GLU A 51 46.03 -26.46 -6.64
C GLU A 51 45.33 -25.09 -6.83
N HIS A 52 45.83 -24.28 -7.74
CA HIS A 52 45.21 -23.01 -8.13
C HIS A 52 43.81 -23.22 -8.73
N PHE A 53 43.64 -24.21 -9.61
CA PHE A 53 42.33 -24.56 -10.18
C PHE A 53 41.32 -24.98 -9.08
N TYR A 54 41.72 -25.85 -8.14
CA TYR A 54 40.87 -26.26 -7.02
C TYR A 54 40.48 -25.07 -6.13
N LYS A 55 41.43 -24.18 -5.81
CA LYS A 55 41.15 -22.94 -5.05
C LYS A 55 40.14 -22.06 -5.78
N GLN A 56 40.22 -21.94 -7.11
CA GLN A 56 39.22 -21.20 -7.89
C GLN A 56 37.84 -21.88 -7.88
N LEU A 57 37.79 -23.21 -8.02
CA LEU A 57 36.55 -23.96 -8.03
C LEU A 57 35.81 -23.84 -6.69
N HIS A 58 36.53 -23.97 -5.56
CA HIS A 58 35.98 -23.75 -4.22
C HIS A 58 35.44 -22.32 -4.03
N ARG A 59 36.17 -21.30 -4.50
CA ARG A 59 35.69 -19.90 -4.43
C ARG A 59 34.39 -19.70 -5.19
N ARG A 60 34.28 -20.27 -6.40
CA ARG A 60 33.04 -20.21 -7.20
C ARG A 60 31.90 -20.93 -6.50
N GLN A 61 32.13 -22.13 -5.99
CA GLN A 61 31.10 -22.90 -5.28
C GLN A 61 30.60 -22.17 -4.05
N TYR A 62 31.50 -21.61 -3.23
CA TYR A 62 31.12 -20.84 -2.05
C TYR A 62 30.31 -19.58 -2.43
N SER A 63 30.73 -18.87 -3.48
CA SER A 63 29.98 -17.71 -4.00
C SER A 63 28.57 -18.10 -4.45
N THR A 64 28.41 -19.22 -5.16
CA THR A 64 27.10 -19.72 -5.62
C THR A 64 26.22 -20.12 -4.43
N THR A 65 26.77 -20.79 -3.43
CA THR A 65 26.03 -21.16 -2.22
C THR A 65 25.57 -19.93 -1.44
N GLN A 66 26.43 -18.92 -1.29
CA GLN A 66 26.06 -17.66 -0.63
C GLN A 66 24.96 -16.91 -1.40
N GLU A 67 25.04 -16.88 -2.73
CA GLU A 67 24.00 -16.23 -3.54
C GLU A 67 22.66 -16.97 -3.46
N LYS A 68 22.69 -18.32 -3.42
CA LYS A 68 21.49 -19.12 -3.20
C LYS A 68 20.83 -18.79 -1.86
N ILE A 69 21.60 -18.70 -0.77
CA ILE A 69 21.08 -18.35 0.56
C ILE A 69 20.45 -16.95 0.53
N ARG A 70 21.11 -15.97 -0.07
CA ARG A 70 20.57 -14.61 -0.20
C ARG A 70 19.26 -14.56 -0.99
N LEU A 71 19.15 -15.34 -2.06
CA LEU A 71 17.92 -15.44 -2.84
C LEU A 71 16.79 -16.12 -2.06
N GLU A 72 17.11 -17.16 -1.30
CA GLU A 72 16.16 -17.85 -0.42
C GLU A 72 15.64 -16.92 0.69
N ASP A 73 16.52 -16.13 1.31
CA ASP A 73 16.13 -15.11 2.29
C ASP A 73 15.22 -14.03 1.68
N LYS A 74 15.57 -13.53 0.48
CA LYS A 74 14.73 -12.57 -0.26
C LYS A 74 13.36 -13.15 -0.60
N TYR A 75 13.31 -14.41 -1.04
CA TYR A 75 12.05 -15.11 -1.32
C TYR A 75 11.19 -15.28 -0.07
N ASN A 76 11.80 -15.72 1.04
CA ASN A 76 11.11 -15.88 2.31
C ASN A 76 10.57 -14.56 2.86
N LEU A 77 11.32 -13.45 2.72
CA LEU A 77 10.85 -12.12 3.08
C LEU A 77 9.66 -11.69 2.22
N ALA A 78 9.75 -11.87 0.90
CA ALA A 78 8.65 -11.56 -0.03
C ALA A 78 7.39 -12.38 0.31
N ARG A 79 7.54 -13.66 0.64
CA ARG A 79 6.45 -14.53 1.07
C ARG A 79 5.76 -14.00 2.33
N ARG A 80 6.51 -13.66 3.38
CA ARG A 80 5.96 -13.09 4.63
C ARG A 80 5.22 -11.77 4.38
N HIS A 81 5.73 -10.91 3.49
CA HIS A 81 5.04 -9.69 3.11
C HIS A 81 3.71 -10.00 2.41
N SER A 82 3.69 -10.96 1.48
CA SER A 82 2.47 -11.39 0.81
C SER A 82 1.43 -11.94 1.79
N GLU A 83 1.84 -12.78 2.73
CA GLU A 83 0.99 -13.33 3.79
C GLU A 83 0.41 -12.20 4.66
N HIS A 84 1.23 -11.24 5.09
CA HIS A 84 0.77 -10.08 5.86
C HIS A 84 -0.23 -9.21 5.08
N PHE A 85 0.01 -8.95 3.79
CA PHE A 85 -0.94 -8.20 2.96
C PHE A 85 -2.28 -8.93 2.82
N GLN A 86 -2.25 -10.26 2.66
CA GLN A 86 -3.46 -11.07 2.60
C GLN A 86 -4.25 -10.98 3.91
N GLU A 87 -3.60 -11.09 5.07
CA GLU A 87 -4.28 -10.92 6.36
C GLU A 87 -4.91 -9.53 6.53
N GLN A 88 -4.22 -8.47 6.11
CA GLN A 88 -4.77 -7.12 6.17
C GLN A 88 -5.97 -6.94 5.24
N TYR A 89 -5.91 -7.56 4.05
CA TYR A 89 -7.03 -7.59 3.10
C TYR A 89 -8.24 -8.30 3.71
N ASP A 90 -8.05 -9.50 4.28
CA ASP A 90 -9.12 -10.28 4.89
C ASP A 90 -9.74 -9.55 6.09
N ARG A 91 -8.93 -8.90 6.93
CA ARG A 91 -9.40 -8.04 8.04
C ARG A 91 -10.22 -6.85 7.53
N ALA A 92 -9.77 -6.19 6.45
CA ALA A 92 -10.51 -5.08 5.86
C ALA A 92 -11.85 -5.56 5.28
N HIS A 93 -11.86 -6.70 4.60
CA HIS A 93 -13.08 -7.30 4.06
C HIS A 93 -14.06 -7.67 5.18
N GLY A 94 -13.59 -8.28 6.26
CA GLY A 94 -14.43 -8.61 7.42
C GLY A 94 -15.06 -7.38 8.09
N ARG A 95 -14.35 -6.23 8.13
CA ARG A 95 -14.93 -4.96 8.60
C ARG A 95 -16.03 -4.44 7.67
N VAL A 96 -15.84 -4.55 6.36
CA VAL A 96 -16.85 -4.16 5.37
C VAL A 96 -18.11 -5.04 5.50
N ASP A 97 -17.93 -6.35 5.66
CA ASP A 97 -19.07 -7.27 5.81
C ASP A 97 -19.83 -7.02 7.13
N SER A 98 -19.11 -6.73 8.22
CA SER A 98 -19.72 -6.34 9.50
C SER A 98 -20.50 -5.01 9.38
N ALA A 99 -19.96 -4.02 8.66
CA ALA A 99 -20.64 -2.76 8.40
C ALA A 99 -21.90 -2.96 7.56
N LYS A 100 -21.84 -3.78 6.50
CA LYS A 100 -23.01 -4.16 5.69
C LYS A 100 -24.09 -4.82 6.53
N ALA A 101 -23.72 -5.80 7.37
CA ALA A 101 -24.67 -6.47 8.26
C ALA A 101 -25.35 -5.49 9.24
N THR A 102 -24.61 -4.48 9.72
CA THR A 102 -25.17 -3.43 10.58
C THR A 102 -26.13 -2.51 9.83
N LEU A 103 -25.78 -2.11 8.60
CA LEU A 103 -26.66 -1.34 7.74
C LEU A 103 -27.94 -2.11 7.39
N ASP A 104 -27.84 -3.41 7.10
CA ASP A 104 -29.01 -4.25 6.83
C ASP A 104 -29.91 -4.38 8.06
N ARG A 105 -29.34 -4.44 9.27
CA ARG A 105 -30.12 -4.42 10.52
C ARG A 105 -30.89 -3.11 10.67
N HIS A 106 -30.20 -1.97 10.54
CA HIS A 106 -30.86 -0.67 10.62
C HIS A 106 -31.91 -0.48 9.54
N ARG A 107 -31.64 -0.95 8.31
CA ARG A 107 -32.62 -0.90 7.22
C ARG A 107 -33.90 -1.64 7.60
N LYS A 108 -33.79 -2.83 8.21
CA LYS A 108 -34.95 -3.58 8.70
C LYS A 108 -35.69 -2.84 9.82
N GLU A 109 -34.96 -2.30 10.81
CA GLU A 109 -35.55 -1.50 11.90
C GLU A 109 -36.33 -0.30 11.36
N TYR A 110 -35.78 0.42 10.38
CA TYR A 110 -36.48 1.54 9.74
C TYR A 110 -37.72 1.09 8.96
N THR A 111 -37.66 -0.03 8.24
CA THR A 111 -38.84 -0.58 7.54
C THR A 111 -39.94 -1.00 8.53
N GLU A 112 -39.58 -1.58 9.66
CA GLU A 112 -40.53 -1.93 10.72
C GLU A 112 -41.17 -0.69 11.37
N LEU A 113 -40.38 0.34 11.65
CA LEU A 113 -40.89 1.62 12.17
C LEU A 113 -41.84 2.30 11.19
N ASP A 114 -41.50 2.31 9.90
CA ASP A 114 -42.34 2.89 8.84
C ASP A 114 -43.70 2.18 8.78
N ALA A 115 -43.70 0.85 8.78
CA ALA A 115 -44.93 0.05 8.83
C ALA A 115 -45.75 0.30 10.11
N MET A 116 -45.10 0.52 11.26
CA MET A 116 -45.79 0.89 12.50
C MET A 116 -46.44 2.28 12.43
N PHE A 117 -45.80 3.25 11.77
CA PHE A 117 -46.37 4.58 11.57
C PHE A 117 -47.58 4.52 10.63
N GLU A 118 -47.48 3.80 9.52
CA GLU A 118 -48.60 3.59 8.59
C GLU A 118 -49.80 2.96 9.31
N ASP A 119 -49.61 1.87 10.07
CA ASP A 119 -50.69 1.23 10.85
C ASP A 119 -51.27 2.18 11.92
N GLN A 120 -50.45 3.04 12.54
CA GLN A 120 -50.94 4.02 13.49
C GLN A 120 -51.77 5.14 12.82
N GLU A 121 -51.36 5.60 11.65
CA GLU A 121 -52.10 6.58 10.86
C GLU A 121 -53.43 6.01 10.38
N ASP A 122 -53.44 4.79 9.87
CA ASP A 122 -54.65 4.07 9.46
C ASP A 122 -55.64 3.92 10.62
N LYS A 123 -55.15 3.56 11.82
CA LYS A 123 -55.98 3.49 13.04
C LYS A 123 -56.55 4.86 13.42
N ARG A 124 -55.77 5.94 13.31
CA ARG A 124 -56.24 7.31 13.58
C ARG A 124 -57.30 7.75 12.57
N MET A 125 -57.10 7.46 11.29
CA MET A 125 -58.06 7.76 10.23
C MET A 125 -59.36 6.98 10.41
N ALA A 126 -59.28 5.67 10.67
CA ALA A 126 -60.46 4.85 10.95
C ALA A 126 -61.26 5.34 12.17
N ALA A 127 -60.57 5.75 13.24
CA ALA A 127 -61.21 6.33 14.41
C ALA A 127 -61.89 7.68 14.11
N ALA A 128 -61.27 8.52 13.26
CA ALA A 128 -61.85 9.79 12.82
C ALA A 128 -63.12 9.56 11.98
N PHE A 129 -63.10 8.62 11.04
CA PHE A 129 -64.29 8.25 10.25
C PHE A 129 -65.43 7.74 11.14
N LYS A 130 -65.13 6.86 12.10
CA LYS A 130 -66.13 6.35 13.05
C LYS A 130 -66.79 7.47 13.86
N LYS A 131 -66.02 8.50 14.25
CA LYS A 131 -66.57 9.69 14.94
C LYS A 131 -67.49 10.51 14.03
N LEU A 132 -67.11 10.73 12.78
CA LEU A 132 -67.96 11.42 11.79
C LEU A 132 -69.27 10.66 11.55
N ASP A 133 -69.21 9.34 11.40
CA ASP A 133 -70.41 8.49 11.23
C ASP A 133 -71.34 8.54 12.45
N GLU A 134 -70.77 8.60 13.66
CA GLU A 134 -71.55 8.77 14.91
C GLU A 134 -72.22 10.14 14.95
N GLU A 135 -71.48 11.22 14.68
CA GLU A 135 -72.02 12.59 14.65
C GLU A 135 -73.10 12.73 13.56
N GLU A 136 -72.93 12.11 12.39
CA GLU A 136 -73.94 12.10 11.33
C GLU A 136 -75.20 11.35 11.78
N ARG A 137 -75.06 10.20 12.45
CA ARG A 137 -76.20 9.46 13.02
C ARG A 137 -76.93 10.29 14.07
N GLU A 138 -76.22 10.92 15.01
CA GLU A 138 -76.82 11.79 16.01
C GLU A 138 -77.55 12.97 15.35
N ARG A 139 -76.95 13.59 14.33
CA ARG A 139 -77.57 14.67 13.54
C ARG A 139 -78.86 14.19 12.87
N ARG A 140 -78.85 13.02 12.22
CA ARG A 140 -80.05 12.42 11.59
C ARG A 140 -81.15 12.16 12.63
N GLN A 141 -80.81 11.56 13.77
CA GLN A 141 -81.76 11.31 14.87
C GLN A 141 -82.35 12.60 15.42
N TRP A 142 -81.54 13.64 15.61
CA TRP A 142 -82.01 14.95 16.05
C TRP A 142 -82.99 15.57 15.04
N PHE A 143 -82.68 15.51 13.74
CA PHE A 143 -83.58 15.99 12.69
C PHE A 143 -84.90 15.21 12.65
N GLU A 144 -84.85 13.88 12.76
CA GLU A 144 -86.04 13.02 12.79
C GLU A 144 -86.91 13.31 14.02
N ALA A 145 -86.31 13.43 15.21
CA ALA A 145 -87.02 13.81 16.43
C ALA A 145 -87.68 15.19 16.30
N LYS A 146 -87.00 16.15 15.68
CA LYS A 146 -87.53 17.50 15.41
C LYS A 146 -88.69 17.47 14.42
N GLN A 147 -88.64 16.60 13.40
CA GLN A 147 -89.78 16.40 12.49
C GLN A 147 -90.98 15.74 13.18
N ARG A 148 -90.76 14.74 14.04
CA ARG A 148 -91.84 14.10 14.82
C ARG A 148 -92.59 15.10 15.70
N ARG A 149 -91.88 16.05 16.32
CA ARG A 149 -92.49 17.14 17.11
C ARG A 149 -93.32 18.12 16.28
N ARG A 150 -93.08 18.21 14.97
CA ARG A 150 -93.75 19.15 14.06
C ARG A 150 -94.91 18.52 13.28
N ARG A 151 -95.23 17.24 13.45
CA ARG A 151 -96.42 16.63 12.85
C ARG A 151 -97.64 16.85 13.75
N PRO A 152 -98.61 17.69 13.36
CA PRO A 152 -99.90 17.74 14.03
C PRO A 152 -100.64 16.43 13.77
N SER A 153 -101.23 15.86 14.81
CA SER A 153 -102.17 14.75 14.73
C SER A 153 -103.43 15.20 13.98
N HIS A 154 -103.43 15.07 12.66
CA HIS A 154 -104.62 15.25 11.84
C HIS A 154 -104.95 13.97 11.09
N SER A 155 -106.09 13.39 11.49
CA SER A 155 -106.81 12.40 10.70
C SER A 155 -107.55 13.08 9.54
N ARG A 156 -107.80 12.28 8.51
CA ARG A 156 -108.81 12.39 7.44
C ARG A 156 -108.46 13.15 6.14
N LYS A 157 -108.54 12.32 5.09
CA LYS A 157 -109.22 12.50 3.79
C LYS A 157 -108.48 13.22 2.64
N ALA A 158 -108.29 12.38 1.62
CA ALA A 158 -108.66 12.58 0.22
C ALA A 158 -107.74 13.41 -0.69
N GLY A 159 -107.21 12.71 -1.70
CA GLY A 159 -107.50 13.02 -3.11
C GLY A 159 -106.45 13.82 -3.87
N PRO A 160 -106.36 13.64 -5.21
CA PRO A 160 -105.11 13.60 -5.98
C PRO A 160 -104.92 14.83 -6.91
N SER A 161 -103.96 14.72 -7.84
CA SER A 161 -103.56 15.68 -8.91
C SER A 161 -102.59 16.77 -8.47
N SER A 162 -101.69 17.30 -9.30
CA SER A 162 -101.17 17.03 -10.65
C SER A 162 -100.04 18.07 -10.85
N ASP A 163 -99.21 17.84 -11.87
CA ASP A 163 -98.44 18.85 -12.63
C ASP A 163 -97.09 19.39 -12.13
N GLN A 164 -96.07 18.88 -12.85
CA GLN A 164 -95.15 19.61 -13.73
C GLN A 164 -94.05 20.53 -13.17
N ALA A 165 -92.91 20.37 -13.86
CA ALA A 165 -91.94 21.37 -14.30
C ALA A 165 -90.59 21.41 -13.53
N PRO A 166 -89.51 21.92 -14.16
CA PRO A 166 -88.37 21.10 -14.55
C PRO A 166 -87.05 21.55 -13.91
N ARG A 167 -86.00 20.72 -14.07
CA ARG A 167 -84.56 21.03 -14.29
C ARG A 167 -84.02 22.42 -13.85
N PRO A 168 -82.77 22.46 -13.34
CA PRO A 168 -81.72 22.71 -14.32
C PRO A 168 -80.44 21.87 -14.14
N GLU A 169 -79.98 21.34 -15.27
CA GLU A 169 -78.56 21.18 -15.56
C GLU A 169 -77.91 22.56 -15.53
N TYR A 170 -76.77 22.68 -14.85
CA TYR A 170 -75.76 23.68 -15.21
C TYR A 170 -74.37 23.03 -15.15
N SER A 171 -73.74 23.03 -16.33
CA SER A 171 -72.32 23.29 -16.64
C SER A 171 -71.27 22.88 -15.60
N ARG A 172 -70.30 21.99 -15.89
CA ARG A 172 -69.39 21.93 -17.05
C ARG A 172 -68.66 23.25 -17.33
N HIS A 173 -67.57 23.51 -16.60
CA HIS A 173 -66.35 24.21 -17.04
C HIS A 173 -65.23 23.84 -16.05
N SER A 174 -64.19 23.12 -16.48
CA SER A 174 -63.03 23.58 -17.26
C SER A 174 -61.94 24.21 -16.38
N SER A 175 -60.71 23.73 -16.63
CA SER A 175 -59.43 24.41 -16.39
C SER A 175 -58.74 24.17 -15.04
N ARG A 176 -57.81 23.21 -15.02
CA ARG A 176 -56.38 23.56 -15.06
C ARG A 176 -55.51 22.35 -15.38
N LYS A 177 -55.04 22.33 -16.63
CA LYS A 177 -53.77 21.71 -17.01
C LYS A 177 -52.67 22.47 -16.26
N HIS A 178 -51.77 21.75 -15.60
CA HIS A 178 -50.47 22.30 -15.28
C HIS A 178 -49.41 21.46 -16.02
N ASP A 179 -49.07 21.97 -17.21
CA ASP A 179 -47.81 21.71 -17.89
C ASP A 179 -46.65 22.07 -16.96
N GLN A 180 -45.84 21.09 -16.56
CA GLN A 180 -44.46 21.33 -16.11
C GLN A 180 -43.52 20.20 -16.57
N GLN A 181 -43.15 20.25 -17.83
CA GLN A 181 -41.81 19.91 -18.35
C GLN A 181 -41.58 20.82 -19.57
N PRO A 182 -40.34 21.12 -20.01
CA PRO A 182 -39.03 20.99 -19.39
C PRO A 182 -38.24 22.34 -19.42
N ARG A 183 -37.22 22.52 -18.57
CA ARG A 183 -36.16 23.53 -18.84
C ARG A 183 -34.83 22.83 -19.02
N GLN A 184 -34.49 22.61 -20.29
CA GLN A 184 -33.10 22.55 -20.72
C GLN A 184 -32.49 23.96 -20.59
N PRO A 185 -31.25 24.11 -20.10
CA PRO A 185 -30.45 25.28 -20.37
C PRO A 185 -29.75 25.18 -21.75
N PRO A 186 -29.40 26.33 -22.35
CA PRO A 186 -29.14 26.44 -23.78
C PRO A 186 -27.72 26.04 -24.16
N GLN A 187 -27.62 25.30 -25.26
CA GLN A 187 -26.44 25.24 -26.10
C GLN A 187 -26.27 26.55 -26.85
N GLY A 188 -25.06 27.11 -26.81
CA GLY A 188 -24.68 28.22 -27.67
C GLY A 188 -23.31 28.77 -27.34
N GLN A 189 -22.25 28.14 -27.85
CA GLN A 189 -21.37 28.78 -28.85
C GLN A 189 -20.21 27.85 -29.20
N GLN A 190 -20.18 27.51 -30.50
CA GLN A 190 -19.04 26.96 -31.19
C GLN A 190 -18.02 28.08 -31.42
N HIS A 191 -16.74 27.80 -31.17
CA HIS A 191 -15.65 28.12 -32.09
C HIS A 191 -14.48 27.15 -31.85
N PRO A 192 -13.85 26.61 -32.90
CA PRO A 192 -12.68 25.74 -32.78
C PRO A 192 -11.40 26.57 -32.63
N PRO A 193 -10.37 26.04 -31.94
CA PRO A 193 -9.20 25.70 -32.73
C PRO A 193 -8.57 24.36 -32.33
N ARG A 194 -8.39 23.54 -33.36
CA ARG A 194 -7.25 22.67 -33.61
C ARG A 194 -6.03 23.01 -32.76
N SER A 195 -5.62 22.11 -31.86
CA SER A 195 -4.23 21.90 -31.44
C SER A 195 -4.09 20.56 -30.71
N GLN A 196 -3.48 19.61 -31.42
CA GLN A 196 -2.64 18.52 -30.92
C GLN A 196 -3.12 17.74 -29.69
N ASP A 197 -3.76 16.61 -29.97
CA ASP A 197 -3.58 15.38 -29.20
C ASP A 197 -2.09 15.02 -29.15
N GLN A 198 -1.33 15.62 -28.23
CA GLN A 198 -0.23 14.93 -27.60
C GLN A 198 -0.78 14.30 -26.32
N PRO A 199 -0.64 12.99 -26.11
CA PRO A 199 -0.91 12.41 -24.81
C PRO A 199 0.04 13.09 -23.82
N THR A 200 -0.52 13.96 -22.98
CA THR A 200 0.20 14.57 -21.87
C THR A 200 0.65 13.41 -21.00
N ARG A 201 1.92 13.04 -21.17
CA ARG A 201 2.64 12.13 -20.30
C ARG A 201 2.29 12.57 -18.87
N PRO A 202 1.69 11.70 -18.03
CA PRO A 202 1.34 12.08 -16.67
C PRO A 202 2.60 12.68 -16.06
N ALA A 203 2.49 13.92 -15.58
CA ALA A 203 3.59 14.57 -14.88
C ALA A 203 4.11 13.56 -13.86
N PRO A 204 5.43 13.30 -13.80
CA PRO A 204 5.97 12.34 -12.85
C PRO A 204 5.38 12.68 -11.48
N PRO A 205 4.83 11.69 -10.75
CA PRO A 205 4.11 11.94 -9.50
C PRO A 205 5.00 12.82 -8.64
N ASN A 206 4.44 13.97 -8.24
CA ASN A 206 5.14 14.95 -7.43
C ASN A 206 5.60 14.22 -6.17
N ARG A 207 6.92 13.98 -6.06
CA ARG A 207 7.49 13.08 -5.03
C ARG A 207 7.40 13.65 -3.62
N MET A 208 7.06 14.93 -3.51
CA MET A 208 6.94 15.62 -2.23
C MET A 208 5.55 15.44 -1.62
N PRO A 209 5.47 15.21 -0.30
CA PRO A 209 4.20 15.12 0.41
C PRO A 209 3.40 16.41 0.31
N THR A 210 2.08 16.32 0.38
CA THR A 210 1.22 17.50 0.46
C THR A 210 1.43 18.24 1.79
N GLU A 211 1.24 19.56 1.81
CA GLU A 211 1.36 20.39 3.03
C GLU A 211 0.46 19.88 4.17
N LEU A 212 -0.74 19.38 3.84
CA LEU A 212 -1.64 18.75 4.80
C LEU A 212 -1.01 17.51 5.45
N THR A 213 -0.33 16.68 4.66
CA THR A 213 0.38 15.49 5.16
C THR A 213 1.52 15.88 6.09
N ILE A 214 2.30 16.90 5.70
CA ILE A 214 3.42 17.41 6.48
C ILE A 214 2.94 17.98 7.82
N THR A 215 1.87 18.77 7.80
CA THR A 215 1.26 19.36 9.00
C THR A 215 0.71 18.29 9.94
N SER A 216 0.05 17.27 9.39
CA SER A 216 -0.49 16.15 10.17
C SER A 216 0.63 15.33 10.81
N TRP A 217 1.69 15.04 10.05
CA TRP A 217 2.90 14.39 10.57
C TRP A 217 3.54 15.23 11.68
N ARG A 218 3.64 16.55 11.50
CA ARG A 218 4.24 17.43 12.51
C ARG A 218 3.49 17.37 13.84
N ARG A 219 2.15 17.44 13.80
CA ARG A 219 1.33 17.29 15.01
C ARG A 219 1.56 15.95 15.70
N TYR A 220 1.63 14.87 14.91
CA TYR A 220 1.93 13.54 15.43
C TYR A 220 3.31 13.45 16.12
N VAL A 221 4.36 14.01 15.50
CA VAL A 221 5.70 14.13 16.12
C VAL A 221 5.62 14.90 17.43
N ASP A 222 4.90 16.03 17.45
CA ASP A 222 4.76 16.86 18.64
C ASP A 222 4.04 16.14 19.77
N ASP A 223 3.05 15.30 19.47
CA ASP A 223 2.38 14.46 20.46
C ASP A 223 3.26 13.32 20.96
N CYS A 224 3.98 12.62 20.07
CA CYS A 224 4.91 11.56 20.45
C CYS A 224 6.05 12.06 21.34
N PHE A 225 6.61 13.24 21.06
CA PHE A 225 7.77 13.77 21.78
C PHE A 225 7.41 14.41 23.13
N LYS A 226 6.12 14.46 23.51
CA LYS A 226 5.72 14.80 24.89
C LYS A 226 6.12 13.71 25.88
N ASP A 227 6.03 12.45 25.45
CA ASP A 227 6.38 11.28 26.26
C ASP A 227 7.06 10.21 25.40
N TYR A 228 8.39 10.24 25.38
CA TYR A 228 9.22 9.29 24.63
C TYR A 228 9.00 7.83 25.05
N SER A 229 8.58 7.56 26.28
CA SER A 229 8.32 6.19 26.75
C SER A 229 7.05 5.59 26.14
N SER A 230 6.10 6.43 25.72
CA SER A 230 4.84 6.01 25.10
C SER A 230 4.93 5.71 23.60
N ILE A 231 6.08 6.01 22.97
CA ILE A 231 6.27 5.85 21.53
C ILE A 231 6.29 4.36 21.16
N LYS A 232 5.19 3.88 20.57
CA LYS A 232 5.06 2.50 20.08
C LYS A 232 5.64 2.30 18.68
N GLU A 233 5.62 3.35 17.87
CA GLU A 233 6.06 3.39 16.48
C GLU A 233 6.83 4.70 16.24
N PHE A 234 7.94 4.64 15.50
CA PHE A 234 8.75 5.82 15.23
C PHE A 234 7.98 6.79 14.32
N PRO A 235 7.94 8.10 14.61
CA PRO A 235 7.19 9.06 13.80
C PRO A 235 7.93 9.39 12.50
N HIS A 236 7.95 8.44 11.57
CA HIS A 236 8.67 8.53 10.31
C HIS A 236 8.24 9.75 9.49
N PRO A 237 9.19 10.55 8.99
CA PRO A 237 8.88 11.64 8.07
C PRO A 237 8.20 11.08 6.81
N PRO A 238 7.19 11.77 6.25
CA PRO A 238 6.35 11.24 5.18
C PRO A 238 7.05 11.24 3.82
N ILE A 239 8.35 10.96 3.74
CA ILE A 239 9.11 11.01 2.49
C ILE A 239 8.96 9.70 1.69
N MET A 240 8.73 9.82 0.38
CA MET A 240 8.40 8.69 -0.49
C MET A 240 9.64 7.98 -1.07
N GLY A 241 10.85 8.41 -0.68
CA GLY A 241 12.10 7.79 -1.07
C GLY A 241 12.31 6.44 -0.39
N ARG A 242 12.96 5.49 -1.09
CA ARG A 242 13.47 4.28 -0.44
C ARG A 242 14.66 4.67 0.43
N HIS A 243 14.72 4.12 1.65
CA HIS A 243 15.88 4.24 2.55
C HIS A 243 17.17 3.61 1.95
N ASP A 244 17.07 2.91 0.83
CA ASP A 244 18.18 2.21 0.17
C ASP A 244 19.24 3.17 -0.44
N ASP A 245 18.89 4.44 -0.70
CA ASP A 245 19.81 5.47 -1.17
C ASP A 245 19.92 6.62 -0.14
N PRO A 246 20.99 6.65 0.69
CA PRO A 246 21.20 7.67 1.71
C PRO A 246 21.21 9.10 1.16
N ALA A 247 21.70 9.31 -0.06
CA ALA A 247 21.78 10.64 -0.66
C ALA A 247 20.39 11.16 -1.06
N SER A 248 19.53 10.27 -1.58
CA SER A 248 18.13 10.61 -1.88
C SER A 248 17.36 10.91 -0.59
N TRP A 249 17.55 10.08 0.45
CA TRP A 249 16.90 10.26 1.74
C TRP A 249 17.24 11.60 2.40
N GLU A 250 18.53 11.97 2.45
CA GLU A 250 18.97 13.26 2.98
C GLU A 250 18.33 14.43 2.22
N LYS A 251 18.32 14.37 0.88
CA LYS A 251 17.74 15.43 0.05
C LYS A 251 16.25 15.61 0.32
N ASP A 252 15.51 14.51 0.45
CA ASP A 252 14.07 14.52 0.71
C ASP A 252 13.77 15.06 2.13
N LEU A 253 14.56 14.68 3.14
CA LEU A 253 14.46 15.26 4.49
C LEU A 253 14.73 16.76 4.49
N LYS A 254 15.80 17.23 3.82
CA LYS A 254 16.09 18.67 3.71
C LYS A 254 14.93 19.41 3.06
N ALA A 255 14.35 18.86 2.00
CA ALA A 255 13.20 19.44 1.32
C ALA A 255 11.96 19.52 2.25
N LEU A 256 11.68 18.45 3.00
CA LEU A 256 10.59 18.39 3.97
C LEU A 256 10.73 19.46 5.07
N PHE A 257 11.90 19.56 5.71
CA PHE A 257 12.11 20.54 6.78
C PHE A 257 12.14 21.98 6.28
N ARG A 258 12.52 22.22 5.02
CA ARG A 258 12.40 23.56 4.39
C ARG A 258 10.94 23.96 4.15
N GLN A 259 10.06 23.00 3.85
CA GLN A 259 8.63 23.26 3.64
C GLN A 259 7.87 23.59 4.93
N LEU A 260 8.38 23.16 6.08
CA LEU A 260 7.78 23.45 7.39
C LEU A 260 7.90 24.91 7.86
N GLY A 261 8.56 25.78 7.08
CA GLY A 261 8.70 27.21 7.38
C GLY A 261 9.82 27.51 8.39
N GLU A 262 9.62 28.55 9.22
CA GLU A 262 10.60 29.02 10.20
C GLU A 262 10.70 28.07 11.40
N ILE A 263 11.37 26.92 11.21
CA ILE A 263 11.76 26.04 12.30
C ILE A 263 13.13 26.47 12.84
N ASP A 264 13.23 26.54 14.17
CA ASP A 264 14.51 26.56 14.89
C ASP A 264 15.17 25.18 14.78
N LEU A 265 16.09 25.06 13.80
CA LEU A 265 16.79 23.82 13.49
C LEU A 265 17.61 23.29 14.68
N LYS A 266 18.09 24.17 15.58
CA LYS A 266 18.86 23.77 16.76
C LYS A 266 17.97 23.16 17.82
N LYS A 267 16.80 23.77 18.06
CA LYS A 267 15.78 23.20 18.94
C LYS A 267 15.28 21.87 18.39
N GLU A 268 15.04 21.80 17.08
CA GLU A 268 14.56 20.59 16.44
C GLU A 268 15.61 19.46 16.49
N SER A 269 16.88 19.74 16.21
CA SER A 269 17.93 18.71 16.31
C SER A 269 18.04 18.13 17.72
N TYR A 270 17.89 18.95 18.76
CA TYR A 270 17.87 18.44 20.14
C TYR A 270 16.70 17.48 20.42
N ARG A 271 15.54 17.69 19.80
CA ARG A 271 14.36 16.80 19.94
C ARG A 271 14.56 15.45 19.25
N TRP A 272 15.29 15.45 18.13
CA TRP A 272 15.65 14.25 17.37
C TRP A 272 16.96 13.59 17.83
N HIS A 273 17.56 14.03 18.95
CA HIS A 273 18.78 13.42 19.45
C HIS A 273 18.53 11.94 19.82
N PRO A 274 19.38 10.99 19.40
CA PRO A 274 19.16 9.55 19.63
C PRO A 274 18.95 9.22 21.12
N ASP A 275 19.69 9.86 22.02
CA ASP A 275 19.55 9.63 23.47
C ASP A 275 18.15 9.92 24.02
N LYS A 276 17.35 10.78 23.36
CA LYS A 276 15.96 11.04 23.78
C LYS A 276 15.07 9.81 23.67
N PHE A 277 15.44 8.85 22.83
CA PHE A 277 14.72 7.60 22.61
C PHE A 277 15.18 6.47 23.55
N SER A 278 16.07 6.74 24.51
CA SER A 278 16.47 5.74 25.52
C SER A 278 15.32 5.21 26.41
N PRO A 279 14.24 5.98 26.70
CA PRO A 279 13.11 5.48 27.48
C PRO A 279 12.10 4.63 26.68
N CYS A 280 12.29 4.48 25.35
CA CYS A 280 11.42 3.65 24.52
C CYS A 280 11.57 2.15 24.87
N GLU A 281 10.57 1.35 24.48
CA GLU A 281 10.55 -0.11 24.66
C GLU A 281 11.88 -0.77 24.20
N GLU A 282 12.47 -1.65 25.02
CA GLU A 282 13.84 -2.18 24.81
C GLU A 282 14.00 -2.87 23.44
N GLY A 283 12.96 -3.56 22.95
CA GLY A 283 12.97 -4.21 21.63
C GLY A 283 12.93 -3.25 20.43
N LYS A 284 12.65 -1.96 20.63
CA LYS A 284 12.54 -0.94 19.57
C LYS A 284 13.52 0.22 19.72
N LYS A 285 14.03 0.43 20.93
CA LYS A 285 14.95 1.52 21.29
C LYS A 285 16.13 1.65 20.33
N GLU A 286 16.86 0.57 20.05
CA GLU A 286 18.01 0.62 19.14
C GLU A 286 17.60 1.07 17.73
N LYS A 287 16.51 0.52 17.21
CA LYS A 287 15.95 0.89 15.90
C LYS A 287 15.53 2.36 15.84
N PHE A 288 14.88 2.86 16.89
CA PHE A 288 14.47 4.27 16.97
C PHE A 288 15.66 5.21 17.09
N GLN A 289 16.71 4.82 17.82
CA GLN A 289 17.95 5.59 17.91
C GLN A 289 18.67 5.69 16.56
N VAL A 290 18.65 4.64 15.74
CA VAL A 290 19.19 4.67 14.38
C VAL A 290 18.42 5.68 13.51
N TYR A 291 17.09 5.61 13.50
CA TYR A 291 16.28 6.55 12.71
C TYR A 291 16.38 7.99 13.19
N ALA A 292 16.39 8.20 14.51
CA ALA A 292 16.58 9.52 15.11
C ALA A 292 17.94 10.12 14.71
N ARG A 293 19.00 9.30 14.70
CA ARG A 293 20.34 9.72 14.27
C ARG A 293 20.36 10.21 12.83
N GLU A 294 19.66 9.54 11.91
CA GLU A 294 19.58 9.98 10.52
C GLU A 294 18.96 11.38 10.41
N VAL A 295 17.81 11.59 11.06
CA VAL A 295 17.14 12.91 11.07
C VAL A 295 18.01 13.97 11.75
N PHE A 296 18.67 13.62 12.86
CA PHE A 296 19.57 14.49 13.60
C PHE A 296 20.76 14.99 12.76
N VAL A 297 21.40 14.10 12.00
CA VAL A 297 22.53 14.44 11.13
C VAL A 297 22.10 15.44 10.07
N VAL A 298 20.94 15.22 9.44
CA VAL A 298 20.41 16.13 8.41
C VAL A 298 20.07 17.51 9.01
N LEU A 299 19.40 17.54 10.17
CA LEU A 299 19.07 18.80 10.84
C LEU A 299 20.31 19.59 11.26
N ASN A 300 21.34 18.92 11.77
CA ASN A 300 22.61 19.57 12.11
C ASN A 300 23.36 20.07 10.88
N ALA A 301 23.33 19.33 9.76
CA ALA A 301 23.90 19.81 8.50
C ALA A 301 23.17 21.09 8.03
N MET A 302 21.83 21.08 8.04
CA MET A 302 21.03 22.26 7.71
C MET A 302 21.28 23.45 8.66
N ALA A 303 21.51 23.19 9.94
CA ALA A 303 21.81 24.25 10.91
C ALA A 303 23.18 24.90 10.69
N LYS A 304 24.15 24.17 10.12
CA LYS A 304 25.47 24.68 9.74
C LYS A 304 25.48 25.41 8.39
N GLU A 305 24.48 25.18 7.55
CA GLU A 305 24.30 25.85 6.25
C GLU A 305 23.71 27.25 6.38
N LYS A 306 23.11 27.61 7.54
CA LYS A 306 22.56 28.95 7.84
C LYS A 306 23.62 29.85 8.45
#